data_AF-A0A564YI52-F1
#
_entry.id   AF-A0A564YI52-F1
#
_cell.length_a   1.000
_cell.length_b   1.000
_cell.length_c   1.000
_cell.angle_alpha   90.00
_cell.angle_beta   90.00
_cell.angle_gamma   90.00
#
_symmetry.space_group_name_H-M   'P 1'
#
loop_
_entity.id
_entity.type
_entity.pdbx_description
1 polymer ?
#
loop_
_entity_poly.entity_id
_entity_poly.type
_entity_poly.pdbx_seq_one_letter_code
_entity_poly.pdbx_strand_id
1 'polypeptide(L)'
;MLDLSTYYRLNALFILQSSDHIGRLQEAESELKNSLQVEPESAENWCLMGLLRCLQMDAKAASGCFEMAMQLETWPVQNHRLYRLKLAQCYAEIENYEKSKIQFIECCQQYSTPESWKGVGLACYRMNELED
;
A
#
# COMPACT_ATOMS: atom_id res chain seq x y z
N MET A 1 14.07 -16.28 -18.92
CA MET A 1 12.66 -16.71 -19.04
C MET A 1 11.97 -16.07 -17.86
N LEU A 2 11.06 -15.12 -18.07
CA LEU A 2 10.31 -14.51 -16.97
C LEU A 2 9.44 -15.61 -16.35
N ASP A 3 9.46 -15.76 -15.03
CA ASP A 3 8.51 -16.63 -14.36
C ASP A 3 7.08 -16.10 -14.55
N LEU A 4 6.10 -17.01 -14.50
CA LEU A 4 4.72 -16.69 -14.80
C LEU A 4 4.13 -15.67 -13.79
N SER A 5 4.59 -15.71 -12.54
CA SER A 5 4.23 -14.73 -11.49
C SER A 5 4.66 -13.31 -11.87
N THR A 6 5.90 -13.16 -12.33
CA THR A 6 6.51 -11.90 -12.73
C THR A 6 5.85 -11.33 -13.97
N TYR A 7 5.44 -12.18 -14.91
CA TYR A 7 4.64 -11.73 -16.06
C TYR A 7 3.33 -11.06 -15.59
N TYR A 8 2.53 -11.76 -14.79
CA TYR A 8 1.28 -11.23 -14.25
C TYR A 8 1.49 -9.96 -13.42
N ARG A 9 2.53 -9.95 -12.59
CA ARG A 9 2.91 -8.79 -11.77
C ARG A 9 3.24 -7.56 -12.62
N LEU A 10 4.05 -7.72 -13.66
CA LEU A 10 4.46 -6.60 -14.52
C LEU A 10 3.29 -6.05 -15.33
N ASN A 11 2.39 -6.90 -15.82
CA ASN A 11 1.16 -6.45 -16.47
C ASN A 11 0.29 -5.63 -15.52
N ALA A 12 0.06 -6.13 -14.31
CA ALA A 12 -0.71 -5.41 -13.31
C ALA A 12 -0.07 -4.06 -12.97
N LEU A 13 1.25 -4.04 -12.73
CA LEU A 13 1.98 -2.80 -12.46
C LEU A 13 1.83 -1.78 -13.59
N PHE A 14 1.96 -2.22 -14.84
CA PHE A 14 1.77 -1.36 -16.01
C PHE A 14 0.37 -0.75 -16.03
N ILE A 15 -0.67 -1.55 -15.76
CA ILE A 15 -2.05 -1.04 -15.70
C ILE A 15 -2.18 0.00 -14.58
N LEU A 16 -1.68 -0.30 -13.37
CA LEU A 16 -1.77 0.59 -12.21
C LEU A 16 -1.04 1.95 -12.41
N GLN A 17 0.00 1.99 -13.26
CA GLN A 17 0.75 3.20 -13.57
C GLN A 17 0.22 3.96 -14.79
N SER A 18 -0.66 3.36 -15.58
CA SER A 18 -1.22 3.98 -16.79
C SER A 18 -2.20 5.11 -16.45
N SER A 19 -2.36 6.10 -17.32
CA SER A 19 -3.36 7.18 -17.14
C SER A 19 -4.80 6.67 -17.18
N ASP A 20 -5.02 5.58 -17.92
CA ASP A 20 -6.37 5.04 -18.22
C ASP A 20 -6.75 3.89 -17.27
N HIS A 21 -6.06 3.77 -16.13
CA HIS A 21 -6.20 2.65 -15.20
C HIS A 21 -7.62 2.45 -14.68
N ILE A 22 -8.43 3.51 -14.58
CA ILE A 22 -9.80 3.47 -14.03
C ILE A 22 -10.67 2.41 -14.75
N GLY A 23 -10.58 2.31 -16.08
CA GLY A 23 -11.33 1.33 -16.86
C GLY A 23 -10.76 -0.09 -16.81
N ARG A 24 -9.55 -0.26 -16.28
CA ARG A 24 -8.77 -1.50 -16.34
C ARG A 24 -8.39 -2.05 -14.96
N LEU A 25 -8.92 -1.48 -13.88
CA LEU A 25 -8.66 -1.96 -12.51
C LEU A 25 -9.06 -3.43 -12.31
N GLN A 26 -10.12 -3.88 -12.98
CA GLN A 26 -10.56 -5.27 -12.94
C GLN A 26 -9.57 -6.24 -13.59
N GLU A 27 -8.93 -5.80 -14.69
CA GLU A 27 -7.87 -6.56 -15.36
C GLU A 27 -6.65 -6.66 -14.45
N ALA A 28 -6.20 -5.53 -13.87
CA ALA A 28 -5.11 -5.53 -12.90
C ALA A 28 -5.39 -6.44 -11.69
N GLU A 29 -6.63 -6.46 -11.19
CA GLU A 29 -7.03 -7.36 -10.11
C GLU A 29 -6.91 -8.83 -10.51
N SER A 30 -7.34 -9.19 -11.72
CA SER A 30 -7.23 -10.54 -12.24
C SER A 30 -5.77 -10.98 -12.37
N GLU A 31 -4.93 -10.13 -12.94
CA GLU A 31 -3.49 -10.39 -13.08
C GLU A 31 -2.83 -10.58 -11.71
N LEU A 32 -3.12 -9.71 -10.72
CA LEU A 32 -2.57 -9.85 -9.37
C LEU A 32 -3.06 -11.10 -8.65
N LYS A 33 -4.32 -11.50 -8.85
CA LYS A 33 -4.84 -12.77 -8.31
C LYS A 33 -4.11 -13.97 -8.92
N ASN A 34 -3.87 -13.96 -10.23
CA ASN A 34 -3.09 -15.02 -10.89
C ASN A 34 -1.64 -15.05 -10.38
N SER A 35 -1.02 -13.88 -10.20
CA SER A 35 0.33 -13.76 -9.64
C SER A 35 0.42 -14.33 -8.21
N LEU A 36 -0.56 -14.01 -7.34
CA LEU A 36 -0.65 -14.54 -5.98
C LEU A 36 -0.99 -16.03 -5.91
N GLN A 37 -1.64 -16.60 -6.93
CA GLN A 37 -1.83 -18.06 -7.01
C GLN A 37 -0.52 -18.80 -7.27
N VAL A 38 0.37 -18.19 -8.07
CA VAL A 38 1.69 -18.77 -8.38
C VAL A 38 2.67 -18.53 -7.24
N GLU A 39 2.67 -17.32 -6.67
CA GLU A 39 3.54 -16.92 -5.55
C GLU A 39 2.73 -16.24 -4.43
N PRO A 40 2.13 -17.03 -3.51
CA PRO A 40 1.31 -16.50 -2.42
C PRO A 40 2.11 -15.67 -1.39
N GLU A 41 3.39 -15.98 -1.23
CA GLU A 41 4.29 -15.36 -0.24
C GLU A 41 5.10 -14.18 -0.83
N SER A 42 4.65 -13.62 -1.95
CA SER A 42 5.27 -12.45 -2.57
C SER A 42 4.75 -11.16 -1.95
N ALA A 43 5.58 -10.52 -1.11
CA ALA A 43 5.28 -9.22 -0.51
C ALA A 43 5.04 -8.13 -1.57
N GLU A 44 5.72 -8.21 -2.73
CA GLU A 44 5.52 -7.28 -3.84
C GLU A 44 4.10 -7.40 -4.41
N ASN A 45 3.60 -8.63 -4.61
CA ASN A 45 2.25 -8.86 -5.12
C ASN A 45 1.18 -8.35 -4.15
N TRP A 46 1.36 -8.57 -2.85
CA TRP A 46 0.48 -8.01 -1.82
C TRP A 46 0.53 -6.48 -1.78
N CYS A 47 1.70 -5.87 -1.99
CA CYS A 47 1.82 -4.42 -2.07
C CYS A 47 1.10 -3.83 -3.29
N LEU A 48 1.21 -4.48 -4.45
CA LEU A 48 0.48 -4.06 -5.65
C LEU A 48 -1.03 -4.25 -5.51
N MET A 49 -1.47 -5.32 -4.83
CA MET A 49 -2.88 -5.50 -4.46
C MET A 49 -3.35 -4.36 -3.54
N GLY A 50 -2.52 -3.95 -2.57
CA GLY A 50 -2.80 -2.79 -1.72
C GLY A 50 -2.96 -1.50 -2.53
N LEU A 51 -2.05 -1.23 -3.49
CA LEU A 51 -2.19 -0.08 -4.39
C LEU A 51 -3.46 -0.12 -5.22
N LEU A 52 -3.83 -1.28 -5.76
CA LEU A 52 -5.08 -1.47 -6.49
C LEU A 52 -6.28 -1.09 -5.61
N ARG A 53 -6.32 -1.55 -4.36
CA ARG A 53 -7.39 -1.21 -3.41
C ARG A 53 -7.41 0.29 -3.07
N CYS A 54 -6.25 0.95 -2.97
CA CYS A 54 -6.18 2.41 -2.86
C CYS A 54 -6.85 3.10 -4.06
N LEU A 55 -6.59 2.66 -5.29
CA LEU A 55 -7.21 3.23 -6.49
C LEU A 55 -8.72 2.96 -6.56
N GLN A 56 -9.19 1.88 -5.93
CA GLN A 56 -10.60 1.57 -5.77
C GLN A 56 -11.25 2.30 -4.59
N MET A 57 -10.51 3.17 -3.89
CA MET A 57 -10.97 3.91 -2.71
C MET A 57 -11.38 3.00 -1.52
N ASP A 58 -10.83 1.78 -1.46
CA ASP A 58 -11.03 0.86 -0.34
C ASP A 58 -9.80 0.85 0.57
N ALA A 59 -9.71 1.87 1.42
CA ALA A 59 -8.61 2.05 2.37
C ALA A 59 -8.49 0.90 3.38
N LYS A 60 -9.61 0.25 3.71
CA LYS A 60 -9.63 -0.87 4.66
C LYS A 60 -9.02 -2.11 4.03
N ALA A 61 -9.42 -2.47 2.81
CA ALA A 61 -8.79 -3.58 2.10
C ALA A 61 -7.32 -3.29 1.75
N ALA A 62 -7.01 -2.04 1.37
CA ALA A 62 -5.65 -1.61 1.06
C ALA A 62 -4.70 -1.78 2.25
N SER A 63 -5.10 -1.28 3.43
CA SER A 63 -4.31 -1.41 4.65
C SER A 63 -4.05 -2.88 5.02
N GLY A 64 -5.07 -3.74 4.92
CA GLY A 64 -4.89 -5.18 5.13
C GLY A 64 -3.89 -5.82 4.17
N CYS A 65 -3.88 -5.44 2.89
CA CYS A 65 -2.91 -5.97 1.92
C CYS A 65 -1.48 -5.55 2.26
N PHE A 66 -1.26 -4.29 2.65
CA PHE A 66 0.07 -3.83 3.07
C PHE A 66 0.53 -4.48 4.38
N GLU A 67 -0.37 -4.61 5.37
CA GLU A 67 -0.09 -5.32 6.62
C GLU A 67 0.34 -6.77 6.34
N MET A 68 -0.37 -7.48 5.45
CA MET A 68 0.00 -8.82 5.02
C MET A 68 1.38 -8.86 4.36
N ALA A 69 1.68 -7.92 3.45
CA ALA A 69 2.98 -7.85 2.81
C ALA A 69 4.13 -7.72 3.83
N MET A 70 3.93 -6.92 4.88
CA MET A 70 4.94 -6.66 5.92
C MET A 70 5.20 -7.86 6.86
N GLN A 71 4.30 -8.86 6.85
CA GLN A 71 4.45 -10.09 7.64
C GLN A 71 5.22 -11.18 6.91
N LEU A 72 5.45 -11.03 5.59
CA LEU A 72 6.10 -12.05 4.76
C LEU A 72 7.63 -11.94 4.82
N GLU A 73 8.31 -13.07 4.68
CA GLU A 73 9.79 -13.13 4.66
C GLU A 73 10.41 -12.38 3.49
N THR A 74 9.65 -12.18 2.41
CA THR A 74 10.08 -11.45 1.21
C THR A 74 10.03 -9.92 1.39
N TRP A 75 9.61 -9.43 2.56
CA TRP A 75 9.67 -8.03 2.95
C TRP A 75 11.01 -7.68 3.61
N PRO A 76 11.62 -6.51 3.35
CA PRO A 76 11.10 -5.39 2.58
C PRO A 76 11.37 -5.48 1.07
N VAL A 77 10.38 -5.05 0.29
CA VAL A 77 10.54 -4.89 -1.16
C VAL A 77 11.24 -3.58 -1.53
N GLN A 78 11.68 -3.44 -2.78
CA GLN A 78 12.44 -2.26 -3.23
C GLN A 78 11.71 -0.93 -2.94
N ASN A 79 10.40 -0.88 -3.19
CA ASN A 79 9.55 0.29 -2.98
C ASN A 79 8.81 0.31 -1.63
N HIS A 80 9.25 -0.47 -0.64
CA HIS A 80 8.59 -0.59 0.67
C HIS A 80 8.26 0.74 1.35
N ARG A 81 9.08 1.78 1.12
CA ARG A 81 8.87 3.13 1.63
C ARG A 81 7.59 3.79 1.10
N LEU A 82 7.35 3.67 -0.21
CA LEU A 82 6.12 4.16 -0.83
C LEU A 82 4.89 3.44 -0.24
N TYR A 83 5.00 2.13 -0.05
CA TYR A 83 3.92 1.31 0.50
C TYR A 83 3.65 1.64 1.98
N ARG A 84 4.68 1.92 2.79
CA ARG A 84 4.50 2.42 4.17
C ARG A 84 3.79 3.76 4.21
N LEU A 85 4.15 4.69 3.32
CA LEU A 85 3.46 5.97 3.20
C LEU A 85 1.98 5.79 2.82
N LYS A 86 1.71 4.90 1.86
CA LYS A 86 0.34 4.55 1.46
C LYS A 86 -0.45 3.90 2.58
N LEU A 87 0.16 3.00 3.34
CA LEU A 87 -0.44 2.39 4.53
C LEU A 87 -0.79 3.46 5.59
N ALA A 88 0.12 4.40 5.85
CA ALA A 88 -0.13 5.51 6.78
C ALA A 88 -1.33 6.38 6.33
N GLN A 89 -1.44 6.64 5.03
CA GLN A 89 -2.59 7.33 4.42
C GLN A 89 -3.88 6.52 4.59
N CYS A 90 -3.86 5.22 4.28
CA CYS A 90 -5.02 4.35 4.48
C CYS A 90 -5.49 4.32 5.94
N TYR A 91 -4.57 4.26 6.90
CA TYR A 91 -4.93 4.35 8.32
C TYR A 91 -5.59 5.68 8.69
N ALA A 92 -5.11 6.80 8.13
CA ALA A 92 -5.74 8.09 8.35
C ALA A 92 -7.15 8.16 7.75
N GLU A 93 -7.37 7.55 6.57
CA GLU A 93 -8.67 7.48 5.90
C GLU A 93 -9.69 6.63 6.65
N ILE A 94 -9.25 5.55 7.31
CA ILE A 94 -10.12 4.72 8.17
C ILE A 94 -10.16 5.20 9.63
N GLU A 95 -9.71 6.43 9.90
CA GLU A 95 -9.71 7.09 11.21
C GLU A 95 -8.88 6.36 12.29
N ASN A 96 -7.96 5.48 11.88
CA ASN A 96 -7.00 4.85 12.77
C ASN A 96 -5.74 5.72 12.92
N TYR A 97 -5.89 6.85 13.60
CA TYR A 97 -4.84 7.86 13.70
C TYR A 97 -3.62 7.39 14.50
N GLU A 98 -3.80 6.48 15.46
CA GLU A 98 -2.69 5.90 16.22
C GLU A 98 -1.73 5.12 15.31
N LYS A 99 -2.24 4.15 14.55
CA LYS A 99 -1.41 3.39 13.59
C LYS A 99 -0.87 4.29 12.48
N SER A 100 -1.68 5.25 12.01
CA SER A 100 -1.27 6.22 11.00
C SER A 100 -0.03 7.01 11.44
N LYS A 101 -0.07 7.58 12.66
CA LYS A 101 1.04 8.33 13.25
C LYS A 101 2.32 7.50 13.32
N ILE A 102 2.23 6.26 13.81
CA ILE A 102 3.38 5.35 13.92
C ILE A 102 4.05 5.17 12.55
N GLN A 103 3.26 4.86 11.51
CA GLN A 103 3.81 4.65 10.16
C GLN A 103 4.39 5.94 9.56
N PHE A 104 3.78 7.10 9.79
CA PHE A 104 4.35 8.38 9.33
C PHE A 104 5.68 8.72 10.03
N ILE A 105 5.81 8.44 11.33
CA ILE A 105 7.07 8.64 12.08
C ILE A 105 8.17 7.73 11.53
N GLU A 106 7.86 6.45 11.28
CA GLU A 106 8.79 5.51 10.63
C GLU A 106 9.29 6.04 9.28
N CYS A 107 8.38 6.58 8.46
CA CYS A 107 8.76 7.24 7.22
C CYS A 107 9.71 8.43 7.46
N CYS A 108 9.42 9.29 8.45
CA CYS A 108 10.28 10.43 8.80
C CYS A 108 11.68 10.02 9.24
N GLN A 109 11.81 8.94 10.00
CA GLN A 109 13.11 8.45 10.50
C GLN A 109 14.00 7.93 9.37
N GLN A 110 13.40 7.30 8.36
CA GLN A 110 14.14 6.74 7.23
C GLN A 110 14.47 7.81 6.18
N TYR A 111 13.50 8.65 5.82
CA TYR A 111 13.69 9.76 4.90
C TYR A 111 12.59 10.81 5.10
N SER A 112 12.94 11.92 5.76
CA SER A 112 11.96 12.95 6.06
C SER A 112 11.48 13.65 4.79
N THR A 113 10.17 13.62 4.53
CA THR A 113 9.56 14.45 3.50
C THR A 113 8.54 15.40 4.12
N PRO A 114 8.20 16.52 3.45
CA PRO A 114 7.13 17.40 3.92
C PRO A 114 5.80 16.65 4.09
N GLU A 115 5.51 15.68 3.22
CA GLU A 115 4.30 14.86 3.27
C GLU A 115 4.26 13.97 4.52
N SER A 116 5.39 13.34 4.90
CA SER A 116 5.44 12.48 6.07
C SER A 116 5.24 13.27 7.36
N TRP A 117 5.90 14.43 7.50
CA TRP A 117 5.72 15.30 8.67
C TRP A 117 4.32 15.94 8.74
N LYS A 118 3.75 16.33 7.60
CA LYS A 118 2.35 16.76 7.52
C LYS A 118 1.41 15.66 8.01
N GLY A 119 1.66 14.41 7.61
CA GLY A 119 0.91 13.24 8.06
C GLY A 119 0.96 13.05 9.59
N VAL A 120 2.15 13.16 10.20
CA VAL A 120 2.30 13.12 11.67
C VAL A 120 1.46 14.22 12.34
N GLY A 121 1.59 15.46 11.88
CA GLY A 121 0.85 16.59 12.44
C GLY A 121 -0.67 16.40 12.36
N LEU A 122 -1.17 15.95 11.21
CA LEU A 122 -2.59 15.68 11.02
C LEU A 122 -3.09 14.56 11.93
N ALA A 123 -2.33 13.47 12.06
CA ALA A 123 -2.71 12.37 12.94
C ALA A 123 -2.74 12.80 14.41
N CYS A 124 -1.74 13.56 14.89
CA CYS A 124 -1.73 14.10 16.25
C CYS A 124 -2.91 15.04 16.52
N TYR A 125 -3.23 15.93 15.57
CA TYR A 125 -4.36 16.85 15.69
C TYR A 125 -5.69 16.10 15.84
N ARG A 126 -5.92 15.10 14.98
CA ARG A 126 -7.14 14.28 15.03
C ARG A 126 -7.25 13.41 16.28
N MET A 127 -6.14 12.92 16.82
CA MET A 127 -6.15 12.20 18.10
C MET A 127 -6.58 13.11 19.26
N ASN A 128 -6.10 14.35 19.30
CA ASN A 128 -6.47 15.30 20.36
C ASN A 128 -7.96 15.70 20.29
N GLU A 129 -8.56 15.79 19.09
CA GLU A 129 -10.01 16.03 18.93
C GLU A 129 -10.89 14.86 19.40
N LEU A 130 -10.34 13.66 19.56
CA LEU A 130 -11.06 12.47 20.05
C LEU A 130 -10.95 12.29 21.57
N GLU A 131 -10.02 13.00 22.21
CA GLU A 131 -9.81 12.96 23.66
C GLU A 131 -10.73 13.94 24.43
N ASP A 132 -11.33 14.91 23.74
CA ASP A 132 -12.31 15.89 24.25
C ASP A 132 -13.77 15.42 24.07
#